data_AF-A0A1W9HSZ1-F1
#
_entry.id   AF-A0A1W9HSZ1-F1
#
_cell.length_a   1.000
_cell.length_b   1.000
_cell.length_c   1.000
_cell.angle_alpha   90.00
_cell.angle_beta   90.00
_cell.angle_gamma   90.00
#
_symmetry.space_group_name_H-M   'P 1'
#
loop_
_entity.id
_entity.type
_entity.pdbx_description
1 polymer ?
#
loop_
_entity_poly.entity_id
_entity_poly.type
_entity_poly.pdbx_seq_one_letter_code
_entity_poly.pdbx_strand_id
1 'polypeptide(L)'
;MILEFGVENADKIKMRRKQVPFLFLLSTACVFIYNGCGPEPSNGPNIVAEKAYCGSAISQTGTTVTITGSAGYFYRTPGALGLGAVSGTTKPIRYAEFHVVDSGGNIQQCGETDSSGNFSFTVTQGTGSLTIEIISRAYNSNSKVSVLNDPTNNGYYKITKSFTPNSTQNVGSVTASATGSLEGGAFNILDKILDANLFLKNKTSGCGTISGTYNSVAFSCSPFAPDYKAAVYWKPGFNPNTYLGSAADETLSFYDPDEDKIYICGGVSGDVNNSDTDHFDNSIIIHEYGHFLENHYSVSDSPGGSHSGTKAMDPRLMLSEGFQNFFQAAVQSLSTDPFYIDTEGNADGATGVLFYKSIEYKCNAGNNTCGSPFDAATTSGEGNFREFAISRALYDIADTNDDTLSTTVTENIDDKFAEIWTAFTALKTLPVHFRNIGLLYKIQATITGATNISSAYAGELQVADLSGYSSPNAGGSCTPSITSSAAINSPNTNDPSWPNNGALFLSTDSYDYVSSGGSTTFTLQYTPAGKDLDIHIYREEHILFYTATMVAADIRSSTQENGNISLSTSLAAGHYLILIHYYNGSGASPTYTLRANGVQLCPGS
;
A
#
# COMPACT_ATOMS: atom_id res chain seq x y z
N MET A 1 11.39 -15.41 22.40
CA MET A 1 12.07 -16.54 21.72
C MET A 1 11.04 -17.29 20.91
N ILE A 2 10.89 -16.91 19.64
CA ILE A 2 10.18 -17.59 18.55
C ILE A 2 11.01 -17.18 17.32
N LEU A 3 12.13 -17.84 17.04
CA LEU A 3 12.31 -18.94 16.09
C LEU A 3 11.70 -18.66 14.70
N GLU A 4 12.63 -18.36 13.78
CA GLU A 4 12.48 -18.35 12.32
C GLU A 4 11.65 -19.52 11.81
N PHE A 5 10.79 -19.24 10.83
CA PHE A 5 10.51 -20.17 9.74
C PHE A 5 10.95 -19.50 8.44
N GLY A 6 11.74 -20.24 7.67
CA GLY A 6 12.60 -19.74 6.62
C GLY A 6 11.90 -19.10 5.43
N VAL A 7 12.67 -18.24 4.74
CA VAL A 7 12.83 -18.16 3.27
C VAL A 7 11.59 -18.51 2.42
N GLU A 8 10.44 -17.95 2.76
CA GLU A 8 9.31 -17.82 1.84
C GLU A 8 8.90 -16.34 1.82
N ASN A 9 9.55 -15.55 0.95
CA ASN A 9 9.00 -14.39 0.24
C ASN A 9 7.81 -13.70 0.94
N ALA A 10 8.05 -13.13 2.11
CA ALA A 10 7.12 -12.22 2.76
C ALA A 10 7.62 -10.81 2.45
N ASP A 11 6.79 -10.02 1.77
CA ASP A 11 7.08 -8.64 1.45
C ASP A 11 7.37 -7.89 2.76
N LYS A 12 8.50 -7.19 2.84
CA LYS A 12 8.88 -6.37 4.00
C LYS A 12 8.21 -5.00 3.95
N ILE A 13 6.96 -5.00 3.49
CA ILE A 13 6.06 -3.87 3.39
C ILE A 13 4.77 -4.23 4.12
N LYS A 14 4.18 -3.27 4.85
CA LYS A 14 2.85 -3.45 5.48
C LYS A 14 2.08 -2.14 5.52
N MET A 15 0.83 -2.11 5.07
CA MET A 15 -0.13 -1.12 5.56
C MET A 15 -0.52 -1.46 7.02
N ARG A 16 -0.53 -0.48 7.93
CA ARG A 16 -0.92 -0.71 9.35
C ARG A 16 -1.92 0.33 9.88
N ARG A 17 -3.12 -0.12 10.26
CA ARG A 17 -4.02 0.66 11.15
C ARG A 17 -3.68 0.38 12.62
N LYS A 18 -3.69 1.39 13.50
CA LYS A 18 -3.59 1.26 14.96
C LYS A 18 -4.72 0.36 15.42
N GLN A 19 -4.32 -0.83 15.87
CA GLN A 19 -5.17 -1.75 16.59
C GLN A 19 -5.43 -1.15 17.98
N VAL A 20 -6.51 -0.38 18.13
CA VAL A 20 -7.02 -0.04 19.46
C VAL A 20 -7.87 -1.24 19.92
N PRO A 21 -7.45 -2.01 20.94
CA PRO A 21 -8.36 -2.96 21.56
C PRO A 21 -9.49 -2.15 22.18
N PHE A 22 -10.69 -2.24 21.59
CA PHE A 22 -11.88 -1.62 22.16
C PHE A 22 -12.21 -2.31 23.48
N LEU A 23 -11.78 -1.70 24.58
CA LEU A 23 -12.22 -2.09 25.91
C LEU A 23 -13.71 -1.72 26.01
N PHE A 24 -14.57 -2.73 26.12
CA PHE A 24 -16.00 -2.56 26.40
C PHE A 24 -16.19 -1.70 27.66
N LEU A 25 -16.46 -0.41 27.49
CA LEU A 25 -17.06 0.41 28.53
C LEU A 25 -18.56 0.07 28.54
N LEU A 26 -18.93 -0.87 29.40
CA LEU A 26 -20.34 -1.10 29.75
C LEU A 26 -20.96 0.24 30.16
N SER A 27 -22.05 0.59 29.48
CA SER A 27 -22.92 1.71 29.79
C SER A 27 -23.56 1.52 31.16
N THR A 28 -22.92 2.08 32.18
CA THR A 28 -23.60 2.38 33.45
C THR A 28 -23.69 3.90 33.54
N ALA A 29 -24.90 4.42 33.44
CA ALA A 29 -25.20 5.83 33.60
C ALA A 29 -24.86 6.27 35.04
N CYS A 30 -23.64 6.76 35.25
CA CYS A 30 -23.29 7.57 36.40
C CYS A 30 -23.27 9.03 35.96
N VAL A 31 -24.30 9.77 36.40
CA VAL A 31 -24.32 11.23 36.40
C VAL A 31 -23.14 11.72 37.25
N PHE A 32 -22.03 12.08 36.61
CA PHE A 32 -20.97 12.82 37.27
C PHE A 32 -21.22 14.31 37.10
N ILE A 33 -21.55 14.92 38.23
CA ILE A 33 -21.64 16.36 38.44
C ILE A 33 -20.26 16.97 38.17
N TYR A 34 -20.21 17.93 37.24
CA TYR A 34 -19.05 18.78 36.99
C TYR A 34 -18.66 19.52 38.27
N ASN A 35 -17.48 19.22 38.83
CA ASN A 35 -16.68 20.12 39.65
C ASN A 35 -15.21 19.67 39.56
N GLY A 36 -14.34 20.60 39.17
CA GLY A 36 -13.04 20.31 38.55
C GLY A 36 -11.96 19.70 39.44
N CYS A 37 -10.91 19.21 38.76
CA CYS A 37 -9.55 19.09 39.29
C CYS A 37 -8.54 18.81 38.16
N GLY A 38 -7.47 19.61 38.10
CA GLY A 38 -6.12 19.21 37.61
C GLY A 38 -5.81 19.41 36.11
N PRO A 39 -4.70 20.10 35.76
CA PRO A 39 -4.11 19.94 34.44
C PRO A 39 -3.54 18.52 34.33
N GLU A 40 -4.03 17.75 33.36
CA GLU A 40 -3.38 16.53 32.85
C GLU A 40 -1.90 16.84 32.56
N PRO A 41 -0.94 15.97 32.97
CA PRO A 41 0.44 16.13 32.57
C PRO A 41 0.55 15.90 31.05
N SER A 42 0.61 16.99 30.29
CA SER A 42 0.91 17.00 28.86
C SER A 42 2.38 16.65 28.61
N ASN A 43 2.77 15.41 28.87
CA ASN A 43 4.07 14.89 28.49
C ASN A 43 3.91 13.81 27.43
N GLY A 44 3.23 14.17 26.33
CA GLY A 44 3.56 13.56 25.04
C GLY A 44 4.97 14.05 24.61
N PRO A 45 5.70 13.30 23.78
CA PRO A 45 6.97 13.79 23.24
C PRO A 45 6.74 15.16 22.56
N ASN A 46 7.63 16.12 22.83
CA ASN A 46 7.59 17.43 22.17
C ASN A 46 7.93 17.24 20.69
N ILE A 47 6.90 17.18 19.83
CA ILE A 47 7.07 17.09 18.39
C ILE A 47 7.46 18.47 17.86
N VAL A 48 8.62 18.55 17.21
CA VAL A 48 9.09 19.76 16.53
C VAL A 48 8.27 19.92 15.25
N ALA A 49 7.55 21.02 15.12
CA ALA A 49 6.81 21.31 13.90
C ALA A 49 7.77 21.49 12.71
N GLU A 50 7.35 21.00 11.55
CA GLU A 50 8.06 21.24 10.31
C GLU A 50 8.17 22.75 10.03
N LYS A 51 9.32 23.20 9.51
CA LYS A 51 9.50 24.61 9.13
C LYS A 51 8.54 24.99 8.00
N ALA A 52 8.11 26.25 7.98
CA ALA A 52 7.29 26.78 6.89
C ALA A 52 8.01 26.64 5.53
N TYR A 53 7.24 26.45 4.46
CA TYR A 53 7.77 26.38 3.11
C TYR A 53 8.16 27.76 2.58
N CYS A 54 9.40 27.86 2.07
CA CYS A 54 9.97 29.05 1.45
C CYS A 54 10.35 28.70 0.01
N GLY A 55 9.35 28.50 -0.86
CA GLY A 55 9.60 28.23 -2.28
C GLY A 55 9.58 29.45 -3.19
N SER A 56 9.20 30.62 -2.66
CA SER A 56 9.05 31.84 -3.45
C SER A 56 10.24 32.77 -3.27
N ALA A 57 10.74 33.32 -4.38
CA ALA A 57 11.85 34.26 -4.35
C ALA A 57 11.53 35.48 -3.47
N ILE A 58 12.44 35.76 -2.54
CA ILE A 58 12.43 36.93 -1.68
C ILE A 58 12.93 38.13 -2.51
N SER A 59 12.15 39.22 -2.48
CA SER A 59 12.52 40.48 -3.12
C SER A 59 13.77 41.08 -2.48
N GLN A 60 14.76 41.42 -3.31
CA GLN A 60 16.04 41.96 -2.86
C GLN A 60 16.04 43.49 -2.95
N THR A 61 16.82 44.15 -2.10
CA THR A 61 16.99 45.62 -2.10
C THR A 61 18.43 46.00 -2.39
N GLY A 62 18.64 47.03 -3.21
CA GLY A 62 19.99 47.51 -3.57
C GLY A 62 20.56 46.81 -4.80
N THR A 63 21.88 46.84 -4.96
CA THR A 63 22.56 46.17 -6.07
C THR A 63 22.52 44.66 -5.87
N THR A 64 22.02 43.92 -6.85
CA THR A 64 21.90 42.46 -6.80
C THR A 64 22.88 41.78 -7.73
N VAL A 65 23.28 40.56 -7.39
CA VAL A 65 24.03 39.65 -8.26
C VAL A 65 23.22 38.37 -8.49
N THR A 66 23.41 37.74 -9.66
CA THR A 66 22.77 36.47 -9.99
C THR A 66 23.70 35.33 -9.67
N ILE A 67 23.19 34.33 -8.96
CA ILE A 67 23.91 33.12 -8.61
C ILE A 67 23.25 31.94 -9.29
N THR A 68 24.05 31.12 -9.97
CA THR A 68 23.57 29.90 -10.65
C THR A 68 24.40 28.69 -10.25
N GLY A 69 23.83 27.50 -10.43
CA GLY A 69 24.52 26.24 -10.21
C GLY A 69 23.57 25.06 -10.40
N SER A 70 24.00 23.89 -9.99
CA SER A 70 23.18 22.67 -10.08
C SER A 70 23.29 21.80 -8.83
N ALA A 71 22.22 21.04 -8.57
CA ALA A 71 22.11 20.10 -7.48
C ALA A 71 21.88 18.70 -8.04
N GLY A 72 22.66 17.73 -7.56
CA GLY A 72 22.54 16.34 -7.96
C GLY A 72 22.74 15.38 -6.80
N TYR A 73 22.49 14.10 -7.03
CA TYR A 73 22.74 13.06 -6.04
C TYR A 73 23.35 11.81 -6.69
N PHE A 74 24.30 11.21 -5.98
CA PHE A 74 24.74 9.84 -6.27
C PHE A 74 23.70 8.86 -5.72
N TYR A 75 23.63 7.69 -6.34
CA TYR A 75 22.69 6.63 -5.98
C TYR A 75 23.34 5.27 -6.27
N ARG A 76 22.68 4.20 -5.80
CA ARG A 76 22.96 2.83 -6.22
C ARG A 76 21.76 2.31 -6.99
N THR A 77 22.00 1.41 -7.96
CA THR A 77 20.94 0.79 -8.75
C THR A 77 20.66 -0.59 -8.19
N PRO A 78 19.41 -0.90 -7.81
CA PRO A 78 19.04 -2.26 -7.41
C PRO A 78 18.95 -3.16 -8.65
N GLY A 79 19.18 -4.46 -8.48
CA GLY A 79 19.11 -5.43 -9.57
C GLY A 79 19.11 -6.87 -9.08
N ALA A 80 19.14 -7.81 -10.01
CA ALA A 80 19.05 -9.25 -9.73
C ALA A 80 20.17 -9.83 -8.83
N LEU A 81 21.25 -9.06 -8.59
CA LEU A 81 22.36 -9.45 -7.73
C LEU A 81 22.46 -8.59 -6.46
N GLY A 82 21.45 -7.77 -6.19
CA GLY A 82 21.40 -6.86 -5.06
C GLY A 82 21.77 -5.43 -5.44
N LEU A 83 22.08 -4.63 -4.43
CA LEU A 83 22.38 -3.22 -4.61
C LEU A 83 23.81 -3.01 -5.13
N GLY A 84 23.92 -2.40 -6.31
CA GLY A 84 25.18 -2.22 -7.03
C GLY A 84 26.16 -1.22 -6.40
N ALA A 85 27.27 -1.00 -7.11
CA ALA A 85 28.21 0.07 -6.78
C ALA A 85 27.55 1.44 -6.91
N VAL A 86 28.14 2.44 -6.26
CA VAL A 86 27.73 3.85 -6.45
C VAL A 86 27.80 4.20 -7.93
N SER A 87 26.74 4.82 -8.44
CA SER A 87 26.68 5.29 -9.82
C SER A 87 27.86 6.21 -10.15
N GLY A 88 28.48 6.00 -11.32
CA GLY A 88 29.52 6.89 -11.84
C GLY A 88 29.00 8.27 -12.26
N THR A 89 27.69 8.45 -12.31
CA THR A 89 27.02 9.71 -12.66
C THR A 89 25.95 10.08 -11.63
N THR A 90 25.67 11.38 -11.52
CA THR A 90 24.63 11.90 -10.62
C THR A 90 23.30 12.02 -11.34
N LYS A 91 22.19 11.81 -10.61
CA LYS A 91 20.86 12.25 -11.04
C LYS A 91 20.59 13.69 -10.55
N PRO A 92 19.76 14.47 -11.26
CA PRO A 92 19.40 15.82 -10.82
C PRO A 92 18.50 15.76 -9.57
N ILE A 93 18.69 16.70 -8.64
CA ILE A 93 17.72 16.93 -7.56
C ILE A 93 16.64 17.88 -8.10
N ARG A 94 15.51 17.35 -8.53
CA ARG A 94 14.46 18.07 -9.28
C ARG A 94 13.42 18.70 -8.36
N TYR A 95 13.04 19.95 -8.63
CA TYR A 95 11.94 20.66 -7.94
C TYR A 95 12.05 20.69 -6.40
N ALA A 96 13.27 20.59 -5.87
CA ALA A 96 13.52 20.61 -4.44
C ALA A 96 13.67 22.05 -3.97
N GLU A 97 13.16 22.33 -2.78
CA GLU A 97 13.34 23.61 -2.13
C GLU A 97 14.82 23.87 -1.83
N PHE A 98 15.26 25.11 -2.01
CA PHE A 98 16.52 25.59 -1.49
C PHE A 98 16.35 26.84 -0.63
N HIS A 99 17.19 26.95 0.39
CA HIS A 99 17.39 28.18 1.16
C HIS A 99 18.79 28.73 0.90
N VAL A 100 18.94 30.04 0.90
CA VAL A 100 20.22 30.72 0.93
C VAL A 100 20.30 31.43 2.25
N VAL A 101 21.27 31.06 3.08
CA VAL A 101 21.38 31.54 4.46
C VAL A 101 22.68 32.32 4.68
N ASP A 102 22.64 33.26 5.60
CA ASP A 102 23.84 33.92 6.13
C ASP A 102 24.50 33.08 7.24
N SER A 103 25.61 33.56 7.79
CA SER A 103 26.33 32.89 8.90
C SER A 103 25.53 32.80 10.21
N GLY A 104 24.47 33.58 10.37
CA GLY A 104 23.54 33.50 11.49
C GLY A 104 22.38 32.52 11.26
N GLY A 105 22.28 31.93 10.06
CA GLY A 105 21.19 31.04 9.68
C GLY A 105 19.93 31.78 9.23
N ASN A 106 19.99 33.09 8.99
CA ASN A 106 18.84 33.83 8.46
C ASN A 106 18.72 33.59 6.96
N ILE A 107 17.49 33.33 6.50
CA ILE A 107 17.19 33.14 5.06
C ILE A 107 17.29 34.49 4.35
N GLN A 108 18.20 34.56 3.38
CA GLN A 108 18.43 35.71 2.49
C GLN A 108 17.72 35.55 1.15
N GLN A 109 17.54 34.30 0.70
CA GLN A 109 16.81 33.95 -0.52
C GLN A 109 16.31 32.52 -0.41
N CYS A 110 15.26 32.17 -1.14
CA CYS A 110 14.77 30.82 -1.24
C CYS A 110 14.10 30.59 -2.61
N GLY A 111 13.87 29.34 -2.97
CA GLY A 111 13.35 28.96 -4.28
C GLY A 111 13.38 27.45 -4.48
N GLU A 112 13.31 27.02 -5.74
CA GLU A 112 13.33 25.61 -6.10
C GLU A 112 14.33 25.32 -7.21
N THR A 113 14.87 24.10 -7.22
CA THR A 113 15.60 23.59 -8.39
C THR A 113 14.64 23.32 -9.55
N ASP A 114 15.12 23.42 -10.79
CA ASP A 114 14.32 23.09 -11.97
C ASP A 114 14.28 21.56 -12.25
N SER A 115 13.67 21.17 -13.37
CA SER A 115 13.58 19.77 -13.84
C SER A 115 14.92 19.11 -14.12
N SER A 116 15.99 19.90 -14.27
CA SER A 116 17.36 19.45 -14.51
C SER A 116 18.25 19.63 -13.28
N GLY A 117 17.66 20.00 -12.13
CA GLY A 117 18.36 20.24 -10.88
C GLY A 117 19.14 21.55 -10.85
N ASN A 118 18.94 22.46 -11.81
CA ASN A 118 19.61 23.76 -11.77
C ASN A 118 18.89 24.71 -10.81
N PHE A 119 19.63 25.61 -10.20
CA PHE A 119 19.08 26.74 -9.46
C PHE A 119 19.61 28.06 -10.05
N SER A 120 18.77 29.08 -9.98
CA SER A 120 19.11 30.46 -10.38
C SER A 120 18.35 31.42 -9.49
N PHE A 121 19.06 32.31 -8.80
CA PHE A 121 18.44 33.28 -7.90
C PHE A 121 19.27 34.56 -7.83
N THR A 122 18.64 35.63 -7.32
CA THR A 122 19.31 36.90 -7.04
C THR A 122 19.44 37.13 -5.55
N VAL A 123 20.59 37.66 -5.14
CA VAL A 123 20.85 38.12 -3.77
C VAL A 123 21.51 39.49 -3.80
N THR A 124 21.38 40.24 -2.71
CA THR A 124 22.06 41.53 -2.55
C THR A 124 23.57 41.34 -2.59
N GLN A 125 24.27 42.16 -3.39
CA GLN A 125 25.71 42.11 -3.54
C GLN A 125 26.41 42.43 -2.22
N GLY A 126 27.42 41.64 -1.86
CA GLY A 126 28.13 41.80 -0.60
C GLY A 126 29.43 41.01 -0.51
N THR A 127 30.15 41.21 0.59
CA THR A 127 31.43 40.54 0.86
C THR A 127 31.32 39.42 1.89
N GLY A 128 30.15 39.26 2.54
CA GLY A 128 29.89 38.18 3.48
C GLY A 128 29.66 36.84 2.78
N SER A 129 30.05 35.74 3.42
CA SER A 129 29.74 34.40 2.90
C SER A 129 28.27 34.09 3.10
N LEU A 130 27.64 33.57 2.05
CA LEU A 130 26.34 32.93 2.10
C LEU A 130 26.51 31.43 1.85
N THR A 131 25.50 30.65 2.24
CA THR A 131 25.43 29.21 1.97
C THR A 131 24.09 28.90 1.31
N ILE A 132 24.12 28.27 0.14
CA ILE A 132 22.92 27.61 -0.39
C ILE A 132 22.77 26.25 0.27
N GLU A 133 21.57 25.93 0.72
CA GLU A 133 21.13 24.66 1.29
C GLU A 133 20.03 24.10 0.38
N ILE A 134 20.30 22.99 -0.33
CA ILE A 134 19.26 22.24 -1.05
C ILE A 134 18.65 21.25 -0.08
N ILE A 135 17.33 21.25 0.06
CA ILE A 135 16.59 20.57 1.13
C ILE A 135 15.78 19.42 0.54
N SER A 136 15.66 18.32 1.27
CA SER A 136 14.86 17.13 0.92
C SER A 136 13.33 17.35 1.06
N ARG A 137 12.83 18.44 0.47
CA ARG A 137 11.41 18.80 0.42
C ARG A 137 11.05 19.38 -0.94
N ALA A 138 9.88 19.03 -1.43
CA ALA A 138 9.19 19.71 -2.52
C ALA A 138 7.78 20.10 -2.05
N TYR A 139 7.32 21.30 -2.38
CA TYR A 139 5.95 21.73 -2.09
C TYR A 139 5.42 22.64 -3.20
N ASN A 140 5.28 22.05 -4.38
CA ASN A 140 4.89 22.74 -5.60
C ASN A 140 3.84 21.94 -6.37
N SER A 141 3.53 22.39 -7.59
CA SER A 141 2.53 21.72 -8.42
C SER A 141 2.96 20.33 -8.87
N ASN A 142 4.24 19.98 -8.83
CA ASN A 142 4.76 18.67 -9.27
C ASN A 142 4.86 17.65 -8.14
N SER A 143 5.17 18.09 -6.93
CA SER A 143 5.27 17.21 -5.78
C SER A 143 5.08 17.97 -4.47
N LYS A 144 4.39 17.35 -3.51
CA LYS A 144 4.25 17.82 -2.13
C LYS A 144 4.73 16.72 -1.19
N VAL A 145 6.02 16.74 -0.87
CA VAL A 145 6.69 15.68 -0.11
C VAL A 145 7.75 16.27 0.79
N SER A 146 7.95 15.70 1.97
CA SER A 146 9.12 15.97 2.81
C SER A 146 9.76 14.65 3.24
N VAL A 147 11.07 14.53 3.05
CA VAL A 147 11.86 13.41 3.60
C VAL A 147 12.56 13.90 4.85
N LEU A 148 12.20 13.29 5.98
CA LEU A 148 12.50 13.74 7.33
C LEU A 148 13.26 12.65 8.08
N ASN A 149 14.06 13.06 9.06
CA ASN A 149 14.89 12.13 9.83
C ASN A 149 14.08 11.22 10.78
N ASP A 150 13.12 11.78 11.52
CA ASP A 150 12.28 11.06 12.47
C ASP A 150 11.00 11.84 12.84
N PRO A 151 9.94 11.15 13.33
CA PRO A 151 8.64 11.76 13.65
C PRO A 151 8.63 12.78 14.77
N THR A 152 9.71 12.87 15.57
CA THR A 152 9.79 13.80 16.70
C THR A 152 10.49 15.09 16.31
N ASN A 153 11.58 15.01 15.54
CA ASN A 153 12.43 16.14 15.20
C ASN A 153 12.05 16.80 13.87
N ASN A 154 11.44 16.07 12.93
CA ASN A 154 11.06 16.57 11.60
C ASN A 154 12.20 17.36 10.90
N GLY A 155 13.44 16.89 11.05
CA GLY A 155 14.63 17.48 10.45
C GLY A 155 14.81 17.01 9.01
N TYR A 156 15.07 17.95 8.11
CA TYR A 156 15.37 17.64 6.71
C TYR A 156 16.83 17.24 6.51
N TYR A 157 17.05 16.40 5.50
CA TYR A 157 18.35 16.24 4.86
C TYR A 157 18.64 17.44 3.96
N LYS A 158 19.91 17.88 3.95
CA LYS A 158 20.36 18.99 3.11
C LYS A 158 21.77 18.81 2.60
N ILE A 159 22.05 19.36 1.43
CA ILE A 159 23.41 19.53 0.90
C ILE A 159 23.70 21.02 0.72
N THR A 160 24.94 21.41 0.99
CA THR A 160 25.27 22.84 1.10
C THR A 160 26.45 23.26 0.23
N LYS A 161 26.43 24.50 -0.24
CA LYS A 161 27.58 25.14 -0.89
C LYS A 161 27.73 26.59 -0.48
N SER A 162 28.92 26.98 -0.03
CA SER A 162 29.20 28.36 0.35
C SER A 162 29.73 29.18 -0.82
N PHE A 163 29.36 30.45 -0.87
CA PHE A 163 29.81 31.41 -1.88
C PHE A 163 29.79 32.84 -1.32
N THR A 164 30.49 33.75 -1.98
CA THR A 164 30.47 35.19 -1.66
C THR A 164 29.74 35.92 -2.78
N PRO A 165 28.64 36.65 -2.55
CA PRO A 165 27.85 37.33 -3.59
C PRO A 165 28.50 38.65 -4.03
N ASN A 166 29.79 38.64 -4.40
CA ASN A 166 30.53 39.83 -4.83
C ASN A 166 30.38 40.11 -6.34
N SER A 167 29.96 39.13 -7.13
CA SER A 167 29.65 39.25 -8.55
C SER A 167 28.61 38.20 -8.97
N THR A 168 28.02 38.40 -10.15
CA THR A 168 27.25 37.35 -10.82
C THR A 168 28.18 36.20 -11.16
N GLN A 169 27.84 34.98 -10.72
CA GLN A 169 28.71 33.82 -10.86
C GLN A 169 27.93 32.50 -10.87
N ASN A 170 28.55 31.50 -11.48
CA ASN A 170 28.13 30.11 -11.35
C ASN A 170 28.95 29.47 -10.22
N VAL A 171 28.28 28.98 -9.18
CA VAL A 171 28.94 28.36 -8.02
C VAL A 171 29.23 26.88 -8.24
N GLY A 172 28.89 26.31 -9.40
CA GLY A 172 29.09 24.91 -9.77
C GLY A 172 28.04 23.97 -9.18
N SER A 173 28.35 22.67 -9.15
CA SER A 173 27.46 21.64 -8.62
C SER A 173 27.59 21.46 -7.10
N VAL A 174 26.49 21.08 -6.46
CA VAL A 174 26.43 20.51 -5.11
C VAL A 174 25.81 19.12 -5.23
N THR A 175 26.44 18.12 -4.61
CA THR A 175 26.08 16.72 -4.84
C THR A 175 25.90 15.96 -3.53
N ALA A 176 24.78 15.27 -3.37
CA ALA A 176 24.53 14.36 -2.26
C ALA A 176 25.24 13.02 -2.45
N SER A 177 25.85 12.50 -1.38
CA SER A 177 26.63 11.26 -1.41
C SER A 177 25.75 10.02 -1.28
N ALA A 178 26.11 8.93 -1.97
CA ALA A 178 25.52 7.59 -1.78
C ALA A 178 26.31 6.72 -0.77
N THR A 179 27.28 7.33 -0.08
CA THR A 179 28.11 6.71 0.97
C THR A 179 28.36 7.71 2.09
N GLY A 180 28.82 7.23 3.25
CA GLY A 180 29.11 8.10 4.39
C GLY A 180 27.83 8.75 4.94
N SER A 181 27.66 10.05 4.69
CA SER A 181 26.50 10.82 5.15
C SER A 181 25.18 10.46 4.46
N LEU A 182 25.26 9.82 3.28
CA LEU A 182 24.16 9.11 2.61
C LEU A 182 22.94 9.99 2.23
N GLU A 183 23.08 11.31 2.11
CA GLU A 183 21.96 12.18 1.72
C GLU A 183 21.41 11.82 0.33
N GLY A 184 22.18 11.12 -0.51
CA GLY A 184 21.70 10.59 -1.78
C GLY A 184 20.50 9.64 -1.64
N GLY A 185 20.37 8.94 -0.51
CA GLY A 185 19.18 8.14 -0.18
C GLY A 185 17.94 9.00 -0.01
N ALA A 186 18.03 10.08 0.78
CA ALA A 186 16.91 11.01 0.99
C ALA A 186 16.47 11.67 -0.33
N PHE A 187 17.42 12.07 -1.18
CA PHE A 187 17.09 12.65 -2.48
C PHE A 187 16.59 11.61 -3.49
N ASN A 188 17.00 10.34 -3.40
CA ASN A 188 16.41 9.27 -4.20
C ASN A 188 14.94 9.02 -3.84
N ILE A 189 14.62 9.00 -2.54
CA ILE A 189 13.23 8.89 -2.05
C ILE A 189 12.37 10.02 -2.60
N LEU A 190 12.84 11.27 -2.47
CA LEU A 190 12.16 12.45 -3.02
C LEU A 190 11.94 12.34 -4.53
N ASP A 191 12.97 11.86 -5.25
CA ASP A 191 12.97 11.72 -6.71
C ASP A 191 12.01 10.63 -7.21
N LYS A 192 11.90 9.50 -6.50
CA LYS A 192 11.00 8.40 -6.89
C LYS A 192 9.53 8.77 -6.67
N ILE A 193 9.22 9.50 -5.61
CA ILE A 193 7.85 10.03 -5.42
C ILE A 193 7.51 11.08 -6.48
N LEU A 194 8.48 11.89 -6.91
CA LEU A 194 8.29 12.79 -8.05
C LEU A 194 8.00 12.00 -9.34
N ASP A 195 8.71 10.91 -9.62
CA ASP A 195 8.42 10.07 -10.80
C ASP A 195 6.99 9.52 -10.77
N ALA A 196 6.54 9.02 -9.62
CA ALA A 196 5.16 8.57 -9.44
C ALA A 196 4.12 9.67 -9.74
N ASN A 197 4.37 10.88 -9.24
CA ASN A 197 3.50 12.04 -9.50
C ASN A 197 3.48 12.46 -10.98
N LEU A 198 4.65 12.47 -11.63
CA LEU A 198 4.74 12.81 -13.06
C LEU A 198 4.07 11.75 -13.93
N PHE A 199 4.21 10.47 -13.58
CA PHE A 199 3.52 9.35 -14.21
C PHE A 199 2.00 9.52 -14.11
N LEU A 200 1.46 9.72 -12.90
CA LEU A 200 0.03 9.92 -12.70
C LEU A 200 -0.50 11.13 -13.46
N LYS A 201 0.20 12.27 -13.41
CA LYS A 201 -0.17 13.46 -14.20
C LYS A 201 -0.25 13.15 -15.68
N ASN A 202 0.73 12.42 -16.22
CA ASN A 202 0.75 12.05 -17.63
C ASN A 202 -0.44 11.15 -17.97
N LYS A 203 -0.57 10.01 -17.27
CA LYS A 203 -1.57 8.98 -17.56
C LYS A 203 -3.01 9.41 -17.28
N THR A 204 -3.23 10.43 -16.45
CA THR A 204 -4.58 10.94 -16.12
C THR A 204 -4.91 12.29 -16.75
N SER A 205 -3.96 12.93 -17.46
CA SER A 205 -4.13 14.26 -18.05
C SER A 205 -5.40 14.42 -18.91
N GLY A 206 -5.76 13.36 -19.65
CA GLY A 206 -6.94 13.32 -20.53
C GLY A 206 -8.18 12.67 -19.91
N CYS A 207 -8.15 12.25 -18.63
CA CYS A 207 -9.22 11.42 -18.10
C CYS A 207 -10.52 12.17 -17.77
N GLY A 208 -10.53 13.52 -17.81
CA GLY A 208 -11.69 14.33 -17.39
C GLY A 208 -13.00 14.07 -18.15
N THR A 209 -12.98 13.34 -19.26
CA THR A 209 -14.17 12.88 -19.99
C THR A 209 -14.66 11.50 -19.56
N ILE A 210 -13.89 10.75 -18.77
CA ILE A 210 -14.24 9.42 -18.28
C ILE A 210 -15.22 9.56 -17.12
N SER A 211 -16.37 8.91 -17.26
CA SER A 211 -17.43 8.88 -16.23
C SER A 211 -18.24 7.60 -16.30
N GLY A 212 -18.88 7.24 -15.19
CA GLY A 212 -19.70 6.04 -15.07
C GLY A 212 -20.81 6.20 -14.04
N THR A 213 -21.61 5.15 -13.86
CA THR A 213 -22.63 5.09 -12.82
C THR A 213 -22.69 3.69 -12.24
N TYR A 214 -22.45 3.58 -10.95
CA TYR A 214 -22.51 2.32 -10.21
C TYR A 214 -23.55 2.43 -9.09
N ASN A 215 -24.47 1.47 -8.99
CA ASN A 215 -25.59 1.49 -8.03
C ASN A 215 -26.35 2.83 -7.98
N SER A 216 -26.63 3.41 -9.16
CA SER A 216 -27.30 4.71 -9.32
C SER A 216 -26.52 5.93 -8.80
N VAL A 217 -25.24 5.78 -8.47
CA VAL A 217 -24.33 6.86 -8.08
C VAL A 217 -23.35 7.13 -9.22
N ALA A 218 -23.36 8.36 -9.74
CA ALA A 218 -22.45 8.78 -10.79
C ALA A 218 -21.05 9.05 -10.23
N PHE A 219 -20.03 8.73 -11.01
CA PHE A 219 -18.63 9.04 -10.72
C PHE A 219 -17.91 9.51 -12.00
N SER A 220 -16.81 10.23 -11.83
CA SER A 220 -16.01 10.77 -12.93
C SER A 220 -14.54 10.85 -12.54
N CYS A 221 -13.65 10.73 -13.53
CA CYS A 221 -12.23 10.93 -13.31
C CYS A 221 -11.88 12.41 -13.22
N SER A 222 -10.97 12.74 -12.31
CA SER A 222 -10.26 14.03 -12.30
C SER A 222 -8.79 13.77 -12.64
N PRO A 223 -8.17 14.58 -13.53
CA PRO A 223 -6.73 14.55 -13.70
C PRO A 223 -6.01 14.69 -12.36
N PHE A 224 -4.95 13.90 -12.17
CA PHE A 224 -4.19 13.88 -10.95
C PHE A 224 -3.47 15.21 -10.71
N ALA A 225 -3.59 15.72 -9.49
CA ALA A 225 -2.77 16.77 -8.94
C ALA A 225 -2.29 16.33 -7.55
N PRO A 226 -1.05 16.63 -7.12
CA PRO A 226 -0.57 16.29 -5.79
C PRO A 226 -1.22 17.20 -4.74
N ASP A 227 -2.48 16.96 -4.41
CA ASP A 227 -3.27 17.80 -3.52
C ASP A 227 -2.85 17.65 -2.05
N TYR A 228 -2.48 16.43 -1.67
CA TYR A 228 -2.04 16.05 -0.33
C TYR A 228 -0.51 16.03 -0.23
N LYS A 229 0.00 16.27 0.99
CA LYS A 229 1.43 16.29 1.27
C LYS A 229 1.85 15.00 1.97
N ALA A 230 2.80 14.26 1.40
CA ALA A 230 3.36 13.09 2.05
C ALA A 230 4.52 13.46 2.99
N ALA A 231 4.51 12.91 4.20
CA ALA A 231 5.63 12.93 5.12
C ALA A 231 6.32 11.57 5.11
N VAL A 232 7.59 11.54 4.69
CA VAL A 232 8.41 10.33 4.63
C VAL A 232 9.48 10.40 5.71
N TYR A 233 9.56 9.38 6.56
CA TYR A 233 10.57 9.25 7.59
C TYR A 233 11.60 8.21 7.20
N TRP A 234 12.85 8.64 7.17
CA TRP A 234 13.98 7.79 6.82
C TRP A 234 15.22 8.28 7.55
N LYS A 235 16.07 7.33 7.98
CA LYS A 235 17.38 7.65 8.58
C LYS A 235 18.41 6.56 8.27
N PRO A 236 19.64 6.90 7.85
CA PRO A 236 20.71 5.93 7.65
C PRO A 236 20.92 5.02 8.87
N GLY A 237 20.96 3.72 8.62
CA GLY A 237 21.19 2.68 9.63
C GLY A 237 20.04 2.49 10.61
N PHE A 238 18.84 2.98 10.32
CA PHE A 238 17.70 2.89 11.21
C PHE A 238 16.53 2.09 10.62
N ASN A 239 16.01 1.18 11.43
CA ASN A 239 14.88 0.34 11.11
C ASN A 239 13.60 0.92 11.74
N PRO A 240 12.63 1.41 10.95
CA PRO A 240 11.42 2.02 11.49
C PRO A 240 10.45 1.02 12.10
N ASN A 241 10.63 -0.30 11.90
CA ASN A 241 9.83 -1.31 12.60
C ASN A 241 9.95 -1.19 14.14
N THR A 242 11.03 -0.59 14.63
CA THR A 242 11.20 -0.29 16.06
C THR A 242 10.16 0.70 16.60
N TYR A 243 9.57 1.57 15.77
CA TYR A 243 8.44 2.42 16.16
C TYR A 243 7.18 1.60 16.47
N LEU A 244 7.09 0.38 15.93
CA LEU A 244 5.99 -0.54 16.14
C LEU A 244 6.22 -1.50 17.32
N GLY A 245 7.38 -1.43 17.97
CA GLY A 245 7.76 -2.27 19.10
C GLY A 245 8.39 -3.61 18.71
N SER A 246 8.69 -3.82 17.42
CA SER A 246 9.40 -5.01 16.93
C SER A 246 10.88 -4.99 17.29
N ALA A 247 11.53 -6.16 17.17
CA ALA A 247 12.97 -6.28 17.34
C ALA A 247 13.72 -5.46 16.28
N ALA A 248 14.91 -4.97 16.63
CA ALA A 248 15.65 -4.02 15.79
C ALA A 248 16.15 -4.64 14.46
N ASP A 249 16.27 -5.96 14.40
CA ASP A 249 16.73 -6.76 13.25
C ASP A 249 15.59 -7.23 12.33
N GLU A 250 14.32 -7.08 12.73
CA GLU A 250 13.16 -7.30 11.86
C GLU A 250 12.92 -6.05 11.00
N THR A 251 13.53 -5.96 9.82
CA THR A 251 13.39 -4.78 8.93
C THR A 251 12.02 -4.70 8.27
N LEU A 252 11.54 -3.47 8.09
CA LEU A 252 10.23 -3.18 7.50
C LEU A 252 10.21 -1.74 6.97
N SER A 253 9.73 -1.55 5.75
CA SER A 253 9.15 -0.28 5.28
C SER A 253 7.63 -0.33 5.40
N PHE A 254 6.99 0.81 5.64
CA PHE A 254 5.52 0.82 5.78
C PHE A 254 4.89 2.21 5.64
N TYR A 255 3.66 2.21 5.17
CA TYR A 255 2.71 3.32 5.33
C TYR A 255 1.78 3.10 6.53
N ASP A 256 1.73 4.10 7.40
CA ASP A 256 0.76 4.18 8.51
C ASP A 256 -0.41 5.11 8.11
N PRO A 257 -1.58 4.57 7.71
CA PRO A 257 -2.78 5.35 7.39
C PRO A 257 -3.34 6.20 8.55
N ASP A 258 -3.09 5.82 9.81
CA ASP A 258 -3.64 6.53 10.96
C ASP A 258 -2.80 7.75 11.33
N GLU A 259 -1.50 7.68 11.08
CA GLU A 259 -0.61 8.83 11.23
C GLU A 259 -0.41 9.62 9.93
N ASP A 260 -0.82 9.04 8.81
CA ASP A 260 -0.60 9.54 7.44
C ASP A 260 0.88 9.75 7.12
N LYS A 261 1.69 8.71 7.36
CA LYS A 261 3.16 8.77 7.26
C LYS A 261 3.73 7.55 6.56
N ILE A 262 4.76 7.79 5.76
CA ILE A 262 5.57 6.74 5.13
C ILE A 262 6.86 6.57 5.93
N TYR A 263 7.28 5.34 6.15
CA TYR A 263 8.51 4.99 6.82
C TYR A 263 9.34 4.08 5.92
N ILE A 264 10.60 4.46 5.68
CA ILE A 264 11.51 3.71 4.81
C ILE A 264 12.66 3.14 5.65
N CYS A 265 12.98 1.86 5.46
CA CYS A 265 14.11 1.21 6.13
C CYS A 265 15.43 1.82 5.67
N GLY A 266 16.24 2.31 6.62
CA GLY A 266 17.56 2.83 6.34
C GLY A 266 18.70 1.91 6.75
N GLY A 267 18.41 0.75 7.32
CA GLY A 267 19.40 -0.19 7.85
C GLY A 267 19.13 -0.62 9.29
N VAL A 268 20.04 -1.41 9.87
CA VAL A 268 19.89 -1.93 11.23
C VAL A 268 21.05 -1.48 12.10
N SER A 269 20.77 -0.82 13.22
CA SER A 269 21.76 -0.45 14.25
C SER A 269 23.00 0.29 13.70
N GLY A 270 22.81 1.16 12.72
CA GLY A 270 23.88 1.92 12.06
C GLY A 270 24.53 1.20 10.87
N ASP A 271 24.22 -0.07 10.62
CA ASP A 271 24.67 -0.78 9.43
C ASP A 271 23.85 -0.32 8.21
N VAL A 272 24.55 0.06 7.15
CA VAL A 272 24.00 0.46 5.85
C VAL A 272 24.59 -0.37 4.70
N ASN A 273 25.51 -1.29 5.00
CA ASN A 273 26.30 -2.02 4.01
C ASN A 273 26.03 -3.53 4.00
N ASN A 274 25.49 -4.10 5.08
CA ASN A 274 25.21 -5.55 5.16
C ASN A 274 23.78 -5.88 5.61
N SER A 275 22.99 -4.88 6.03
CA SER A 275 21.58 -5.06 6.35
C SER A 275 20.70 -4.58 5.19
N ASP A 276 19.46 -5.03 5.17
CA ASP A 276 18.37 -4.45 4.38
C ASP A 276 18.35 -2.90 4.47
N THR A 277 18.26 -2.26 3.31
CA THR A 277 18.08 -0.82 3.19
C THR A 277 17.23 -0.46 1.97
N ASP A 278 16.16 0.30 2.17
CA ASP A 278 15.16 0.53 1.11
C ASP A 278 15.31 1.89 0.39
N HIS A 279 16.23 2.74 0.81
CA HIS A 279 16.38 4.10 0.25
C HIS A 279 16.87 4.15 -1.20
N PHE A 280 17.37 3.04 -1.72
CA PHE A 280 17.68 2.86 -3.14
C PHE A 280 16.81 1.79 -3.82
N ASP A 281 15.93 1.14 -3.08
CA ASP A 281 14.95 0.19 -3.61
C ASP A 281 13.72 0.96 -4.08
N ASN A 282 13.79 1.38 -5.34
CA ASN A 282 12.78 2.23 -5.96
C ASN A 282 11.38 1.60 -5.90
N SER A 283 11.28 0.27 -6.02
CA SER A 283 10.03 -0.49 -5.91
C SER A 283 9.36 -0.24 -4.57
N ILE A 284 10.13 -0.35 -3.47
CA ILE A 284 9.65 -0.16 -2.10
C ILE A 284 9.17 1.28 -1.90
N ILE A 285 9.98 2.26 -2.31
CA ILE A 285 9.63 3.69 -2.15
C ILE A 285 8.31 4.02 -2.85
N ILE A 286 8.13 3.52 -4.08
CA ILE A 286 6.93 3.81 -4.88
C ILE A 286 5.73 3.01 -4.36
N HIS A 287 5.93 1.78 -3.89
CA HIS A 287 4.89 0.94 -3.28
C HIS A 287 4.27 1.64 -2.05
N GLU A 288 5.11 2.10 -1.13
CA GLU A 288 4.62 2.80 0.08
C GLU A 288 3.95 4.13 -0.27
N TYR A 289 4.45 4.82 -1.29
CA TYR A 289 3.76 5.99 -1.83
C TYR A 289 2.41 5.64 -2.47
N GLY A 290 2.29 4.45 -3.05
CA GLY A 290 1.03 3.86 -3.53
C GLY A 290 -0.02 3.75 -2.44
N HIS A 291 0.34 3.26 -1.25
CA HIS A 291 -0.59 3.24 -0.11
C HIS A 291 -1.00 4.63 0.37
N PHE A 292 -0.08 5.60 0.36
CA PHE A 292 -0.44 7.00 0.61
C PHE A 292 -1.47 7.49 -0.42
N LEU A 293 -1.27 7.19 -1.70
CA LEU A 293 -2.23 7.55 -2.75
C LEU A 293 -3.59 6.84 -2.57
N GLU A 294 -3.60 5.56 -2.16
CA GLU A 294 -4.81 4.82 -1.85
C GLU A 294 -5.61 5.48 -0.73
N ASN A 295 -4.97 5.88 0.37
CA ASN A 295 -5.64 6.52 1.50
C ASN A 295 -6.23 7.90 1.16
N HIS A 296 -5.63 8.61 0.19
CA HIS A 296 -6.00 9.99 -0.15
C HIS A 296 -6.87 10.15 -1.39
N TYR A 297 -6.71 9.32 -2.42
CA TYR A 297 -7.48 9.41 -3.67
C TYR A 297 -8.51 8.29 -3.82
N SER A 298 -8.35 7.21 -3.06
CA SER A 298 -9.30 6.10 -2.95
C SER A 298 -9.78 5.98 -1.50
N VAL A 299 -10.20 4.78 -1.11
CA VAL A 299 -10.35 4.36 0.27
C VAL A 299 -10.00 2.88 0.34
N SER A 300 -9.19 2.52 1.34
CA SER A 300 -8.82 1.13 1.57
C SER A 300 -9.76 0.49 2.60
N ASP A 301 -10.28 -0.69 2.30
CA ASP A 301 -10.88 -1.57 3.32
C ASP A 301 -9.88 -2.62 3.82
N SER A 302 -8.61 -2.48 3.43
CA SER A 302 -7.54 -3.39 3.83
C SER A 302 -7.42 -3.43 5.36
N PRO A 303 -7.41 -4.63 5.96
CA PRO A 303 -7.07 -4.78 7.36
C PRO A 303 -5.58 -4.49 7.66
N GLY A 304 -4.75 -4.42 6.62
CA GLY A 304 -3.30 -4.38 6.75
C GLY A 304 -2.73 -5.68 7.33
N GLY A 305 -1.43 -5.65 7.65
CA GLY A 305 -0.73 -6.76 8.29
C GLY A 305 0.12 -7.61 7.36
N SER A 306 0.61 -8.74 7.89
CA SER A 306 1.54 -9.62 7.17
C SER A 306 0.85 -10.26 5.97
N HIS A 307 1.51 -10.20 4.82
CA HIS A 307 1.06 -10.83 3.59
C HIS A 307 2.21 -11.55 2.89
N SER A 308 1.88 -12.24 1.79
CA SER A 308 2.82 -12.89 0.90
C SER A 308 2.12 -13.07 -0.42
N GLY A 309 2.71 -12.58 -1.50
CA GLY A 309 2.12 -12.77 -2.81
C GLY A 309 2.16 -14.21 -3.35
N THR A 310 2.63 -15.20 -2.59
CA THR A 310 2.54 -16.62 -2.96
C THR A 310 1.27 -17.32 -2.47
N LYS A 311 0.51 -16.69 -1.55
CA LYS A 311 -0.64 -17.31 -0.86
C LYS A 311 -1.93 -16.58 -1.19
N ALA A 312 -3.03 -17.32 -1.14
CA ALA A 312 -4.36 -16.73 -1.18
C ALA A 312 -4.69 -16.12 0.19
N MET A 313 -5.06 -14.83 0.24
CA MET A 313 -5.36 -14.09 1.47
C MET A 313 -6.61 -13.21 1.33
N ASP A 314 -6.92 -12.42 2.37
CA ASP A 314 -8.06 -11.48 2.38
C ASP A 314 -8.06 -10.60 1.11
N PRO A 315 -9.11 -10.67 0.25
CA PRO A 315 -9.18 -9.92 -1.01
C PRO A 315 -9.06 -8.39 -0.86
N ARG A 316 -9.38 -7.83 0.31
CA ARG A 316 -9.20 -6.40 0.58
C ARG A 316 -7.73 -6.05 0.73
N LEU A 317 -6.98 -6.90 1.42
CA LEU A 317 -5.54 -6.80 1.55
C LEU A 317 -4.86 -7.03 0.19
N MET A 318 -5.30 -8.04 -0.56
CA MET A 318 -4.72 -8.37 -1.86
C MET A 318 -4.97 -7.28 -2.92
N LEU A 319 -6.13 -6.61 -2.90
CA LEU A 319 -6.34 -5.41 -3.73
C LEU A 319 -5.34 -4.31 -3.35
N SER A 320 -5.23 -4.00 -2.06
CA SER A 320 -4.34 -2.95 -1.55
C SER A 320 -2.88 -3.20 -1.95
N GLU A 321 -2.32 -4.37 -1.64
CA GLU A 321 -0.92 -4.70 -1.93
C GLU A 321 -0.67 -4.95 -3.43
N GLY A 322 -1.57 -5.67 -4.10
CA GLY A 322 -1.45 -5.96 -5.53
C GLY A 322 -1.54 -4.72 -6.41
N PHE A 323 -2.37 -3.73 -6.04
CA PHE A 323 -2.42 -2.45 -6.74
C PHE A 323 -1.10 -1.68 -6.59
N GLN A 324 -0.46 -1.70 -5.41
CA GLN A 324 0.79 -0.98 -5.20
C GLN A 324 1.98 -1.62 -5.91
N ASN A 325 2.00 -2.96 -5.95
CA ASN A 325 2.94 -3.73 -6.78
C ASN A 325 2.80 -3.41 -8.27
N PHE A 326 1.57 -3.32 -8.77
CA PHE A 326 1.27 -2.85 -10.12
C PHE A 326 1.75 -1.40 -10.32
N PHE A 327 1.42 -0.51 -9.39
CA PHE A 327 1.70 0.91 -9.53
C PHE A 327 3.21 1.19 -9.56
N GLN A 328 3.98 0.58 -8.66
CA GLN A 328 5.44 0.72 -8.66
C GLN A 328 6.07 0.23 -9.96
N ALA A 329 5.54 -0.86 -10.52
CA ALA A 329 5.96 -1.36 -11.82
C ALA A 329 5.65 -0.32 -12.90
N ALA A 330 4.39 0.07 -13.04
CA ALA A 330 3.93 1.00 -14.07
C ALA A 330 4.68 2.35 -14.05
N VAL A 331 5.05 2.86 -12.87
CA VAL A 331 5.89 4.07 -12.73
C VAL A 331 7.31 3.84 -13.25
N GLN A 332 7.89 2.66 -13.02
CA GLN A 332 9.27 2.34 -13.37
C GLN A 332 9.46 1.87 -14.82
N SER A 333 8.46 1.25 -15.45
CA SER A 333 8.70 0.25 -16.51
C SER A 333 8.04 0.51 -17.87
N LEU A 334 7.66 1.73 -18.25
CA LEU A 334 7.08 1.97 -19.59
C LEU A 334 8.05 1.77 -20.79
N SER A 335 9.14 0.99 -20.63
CA SER A 335 9.97 0.47 -21.73
C SER A 335 10.87 -0.76 -21.41
N THR A 336 10.80 -1.38 -20.22
CA THR A 336 11.63 -2.56 -19.82
C THR A 336 10.91 -3.41 -18.78
N ASP A 337 11.16 -4.73 -18.72
CA ASP A 337 10.53 -5.68 -17.77
C ASP A 337 10.28 -5.09 -16.36
N PRO A 338 9.03 -5.12 -15.84
CA PRO A 338 8.65 -4.54 -14.55
C PRO A 338 9.00 -5.47 -13.39
N PHE A 339 10.16 -5.28 -12.78
CA PHE A 339 10.51 -6.05 -11.58
C PHE A 339 10.17 -5.29 -10.30
N TYR A 340 9.51 -5.97 -9.36
CA TYR A 340 9.58 -5.63 -7.94
C TYR A 340 10.93 -6.11 -7.42
N ILE A 341 11.75 -5.18 -6.93
CA ILE A 341 13.08 -5.43 -6.38
C ILE A 341 13.20 -4.86 -4.97
N ASP A 342 13.61 -5.72 -4.03
CA ASP A 342 13.98 -5.46 -2.64
C ASP A 342 15.39 -6.07 -2.41
N THR A 343 16.33 -5.25 -1.96
CA THR A 343 17.73 -5.64 -1.81
C THR A 343 18.19 -5.62 -0.35
N GLU A 344 19.26 -6.35 -0.06
CA GLU A 344 19.94 -6.24 1.23
C GLU A 344 21.41 -5.89 1.06
N GLY A 345 21.89 -5.05 1.99
CA GLY A 345 23.22 -4.49 2.01
C GLY A 345 23.61 -3.82 0.69
N ASN A 346 24.90 -3.76 0.38
CA ASN A 346 25.38 -3.17 -0.86
C ASN A 346 26.80 -3.61 -1.24
N ALA A 347 27.26 -3.18 -2.42
CA ALA A 347 28.57 -3.55 -2.98
C ALA A 347 29.81 -3.16 -2.14
N ASP A 348 29.67 -2.32 -1.11
CA ASP A 348 30.76 -1.99 -0.17
C ASP A 348 30.80 -2.95 1.03
N GLY A 349 29.79 -3.81 1.19
CA GLY A 349 29.67 -4.85 2.22
C GLY A 349 29.19 -6.17 1.63
N ALA A 350 28.17 -6.78 2.24
CA ALA A 350 27.47 -7.93 1.70
C ALA A 350 26.25 -7.45 0.91
N THR A 351 26.16 -7.81 -0.38
CA THR A 351 25.01 -7.44 -1.23
C THR A 351 24.18 -8.67 -1.58
N GLY A 352 22.87 -8.52 -1.55
CA GLY A 352 21.90 -9.58 -1.80
C GLY A 352 20.56 -9.04 -2.26
N VAL A 353 19.65 -9.97 -2.56
CA VAL A 353 18.29 -9.70 -2.99
C VAL A 353 17.36 -10.42 -2.02
N LEU A 354 16.45 -9.66 -1.42
CA LEU A 354 15.37 -10.20 -0.60
C LEU A 354 14.17 -10.56 -1.47
N PHE A 355 13.91 -9.74 -2.49
CA PHE A 355 12.82 -9.94 -3.43
C PHE A 355 13.18 -9.51 -4.84
N TYR A 356 12.87 -10.34 -5.84
CA TYR A 356 13.06 -10.03 -7.26
C TYR A 356 12.03 -10.80 -8.09
N LYS A 357 10.93 -10.13 -8.44
CA LYS A 357 9.81 -10.76 -9.17
C LYS A 357 9.31 -9.87 -10.29
N SER A 358 9.06 -10.48 -11.44
CA SER A 358 8.41 -9.83 -12.57
C SER A 358 6.92 -9.64 -12.25
N ILE A 359 6.41 -8.45 -12.59
CA ILE A 359 4.99 -8.08 -12.54
C ILE A 359 4.31 -8.29 -13.91
N GLU A 360 5.01 -8.80 -14.91
CA GLU A 360 4.49 -9.02 -16.27
C GLU A 360 4.24 -10.51 -16.57
N TYR A 361 5.06 -11.43 -16.05
CA TYR A 361 4.91 -12.85 -16.41
C TYR A 361 4.92 -13.82 -15.23
N LYS A 362 4.14 -14.90 -15.39
CA LYS A 362 4.11 -16.02 -14.44
C LYS A 362 5.42 -16.78 -14.47
N CYS A 363 5.98 -16.98 -13.28
CA CYS A 363 7.14 -17.85 -13.08
C CYS A 363 6.70 -19.32 -13.28
N ASN A 364 7.01 -19.92 -14.43
CA ASN A 364 6.67 -21.33 -14.71
C ASN A 364 7.81 -22.28 -14.32
N ALA A 365 7.48 -23.52 -13.93
CA ALA A 365 8.44 -24.55 -13.53
C ALA A 365 9.50 -24.89 -14.60
N GLY A 366 9.25 -24.53 -15.86
CA GLY A 366 10.18 -24.67 -16.98
C GLY A 366 11.07 -23.44 -17.26
N ASN A 367 10.85 -22.31 -16.59
CA ASN A 367 11.67 -21.11 -16.67
C ASN A 367 12.38 -20.89 -15.33
N ASN A 368 13.57 -21.45 -15.23
CA ASN A 368 14.46 -21.53 -14.08
C ASN A 368 15.05 -20.18 -13.62
N THR A 369 14.57 -19.05 -14.13
CA THR A 369 15.08 -17.71 -13.79
C THR A 369 14.48 -17.09 -12.54
N CYS A 370 13.31 -17.53 -12.06
CA CYS A 370 12.56 -16.77 -11.05
C CYS A 370 12.37 -17.45 -9.68
N GLY A 371 12.79 -18.72 -9.52
CA GLY A 371 12.72 -19.47 -8.26
C GLY A 371 11.30 -19.76 -7.75
N SER A 372 11.11 -20.95 -7.16
CA SER A 372 9.94 -21.31 -6.32
C SER A 372 9.80 -20.33 -5.13
N PRO A 373 8.59 -20.08 -4.56
CA PRO A 373 7.30 -20.72 -4.85
C PRO A 373 6.43 -19.99 -5.89
N PHE A 374 5.51 -20.76 -6.46
CA PHE A 374 4.59 -20.39 -7.52
C PHE A 374 3.45 -19.51 -7.03
N ASP A 375 3.38 -18.26 -7.50
CA ASP A 375 2.14 -17.50 -7.46
C ASP A 375 1.31 -17.78 -8.72
N ALA A 376 0.44 -18.78 -8.65
CA ALA A 376 -0.54 -19.04 -9.68
C ALA A 376 -1.84 -19.48 -9.03
N ALA A 377 -2.93 -18.80 -9.39
CA ALA A 377 -4.27 -19.31 -9.14
C ALA A 377 -4.45 -20.66 -9.84
N THR A 378 -5.22 -21.55 -9.20
CA THR A 378 -5.49 -22.91 -9.68
C THR A 378 -6.92 -23.09 -10.15
N THR A 379 -7.81 -22.17 -9.75
CA THR A 379 -9.23 -22.18 -10.10
C THR A 379 -9.73 -20.76 -10.38
N SER A 380 -10.76 -20.63 -11.22
CA SER A 380 -11.44 -19.36 -11.46
C SER A 380 -11.95 -18.77 -10.14
N GLY A 381 -11.71 -17.47 -9.94
CA GLY A 381 -12.04 -16.71 -8.73
C GLY A 381 -10.90 -16.63 -7.71
N GLU A 382 -9.99 -17.60 -7.67
CA GLU A 382 -8.86 -17.60 -6.73
C GLU A 382 -7.90 -16.43 -6.98
N GLY A 383 -7.79 -15.96 -8.22
CA GLY A 383 -6.95 -14.80 -8.56
C GLY A 383 -7.33 -13.54 -7.76
N ASN A 384 -8.61 -13.38 -7.37
CA ASN A 384 -9.05 -12.23 -6.57
C ASN A 384 -8.47 -12.22 -5.14
N PHE A 385 -7.88 -13.33 -4.72
CA PHE A 385 -7.27 -13.54 -3.40
C PHE A 385 -5.74 -13.55 -3.47
N ARG A 386 -5.14 -13.22 -4.63
CA ARG A 386 -3.70 -13.32 -4.86
C ARG A 386 -3.12 -11.99 -5.29
N GLU A 387 -2.19 -11.50 -4.49
CA GLU A 387 -1.52 -10.21 -4.68
C GLU A 387 -0.87 -10.07 -6.05
N PHE A 388 0.03 -10.97 -6.44
CA PHE A 388 0.72 -10.87 -7.73
C PHE A 388 -0.17 -11.23 -8.92
N ALA A 389 -1.25 -12.00 -8.73
CA ALA A 389 -2.27 -12.16 -9.75
C ALA A 389 -2.93 -10.82 -10.05
N ILE A 390 -3.30 -10.06 -9.02
CA ILE A 390 -3.85 -8.70 -9.16
C ILE A 390 -2.83 -7.78 -9.82
N SER A 391 -1.56 -7.81 -9.38
CA SER A 391 -0.50 -6.97 -9.95
C SER A 391 -0.34 -7.20 -11.45
N ARG A 392 -0.26 -8.47 -11.89
CA ARG A 392 -0.10 -8.84 -13.31
C ARG A 392 -1.29 -8.38 -14.15
N ALA A 393 -2.51 -8.76 -13.75
CA ALA A 393 -3.70 -8.37 -14.50
C ALA A 393 -3.86 -6.84 -14.66
N LEU A 394 -3.51 -6.06 -13.63
CA LEU A 394 -3.55 -4.60 -13.72
C LEU A 394 -2.41 -4.03 -14.59
N TYR A 395 -1.24 -4.66 -14.56
CA TYR A 395 -0.12 -4.30 -15.42
C TYR A 395 -0.44 -4.53 -16.89
N ASP A 396 -0.98 -5.71 -17.23
CA ASP A 396 -1.43 -6.09 -18.58
C ASP A 396 -2.53 -5.16 -19.14
N ILE A 397 -3.26 -4.46 -18.27
CA ILE A 397 -4.28 -3.49 -18.70
C ILE A 397 -3.65 -2.12 -19.00
N ALA A 398 -2.52 -1.81 -18.37
CA ALA A 398 -1.97 -0.46 -18.30
C ALA A 398 -0.72 -0.25 -19.14
N ASP A 399 0.03 -1.30 -19.44
CA ASP A 399 1.21 -1.25 -20.29
C ASP A 399 0.83 -1.04 -21.77
N THR A 400 1.84 -0.97 -22.63
CA THR A 400 1.66 -0.59 -24.06
C THR A 400 2.23 -1.62 -25.02
N ASN A 401 2.59 -2.79 -24.49
CA ASN A 401 3.16 -3.87 -25.26
C ASN A 401 2.16 -5.01 -25.22
N ASP A 402 1.61 -5.37 -26.39
CA ASP A 402 1.03 -6.70 -26.58
C ASP A 402 2.16 -7.74 -26.38
N ASP A 403 2.41 -8.15 -25.14
CA ASP A 403 3.07 -9.42 -24.86
C ASP A 403 2.09 -10.53 -25.28
N THR A 404 2.62 -11.71 -25.56
CA THR A 404 1.84 -12.93 -25.53
C THR A 404 1.94 -13.50 -24.12
N LEU A 405 1.19 -12.95 -23.17
CA LEU A 405 1.11 -13.49 -21.82
C LEU A 405 0.63 -14.96 -21.89
N SER A 406 1.57 -15.88 -21.67
CA SER A 406 1.39 -17.32 -21.86
C SER A 406 1.20 -17.71 -23.33
N THR A 407 1.72 -18.87 -23.73
CA THR A 407 1.78 -19.38 -25.11
C THR A 407 0.41 -19.62 -25.79
N THR A 408 -0.68 -19.05 -25.28
CA THR A 408 -2.06 -19.27 -25.74
C THR A 408 -3.00 -18.06 -25.65
N VAL A 409 -2.60 -16.91 -25.09
CA VAL A 409 -3.46 -15.70 -25.06
C VAL A 409 -2.70 -14.52 -25.65
N THR A 410 -3.37 -13.81 -26.55
CA THR A 410 -2.94 -12.50 -27.04
C THR A 410 -3.95 -11.51 -26.47
N GLU A 411 -3.55 -10.76 -25.46
CA GLU A 411 -4.23 -9.53 -25.06
C GLU A 411 -4.14 -8.52 -26.21
N ASN A 412 -5.17 -7.67 -26.32
CA ASN A 412 -5.16 -6.52 -27.24
C ASN A 412 -5.59 -5.28 -26.43
N ILE A 413 -5.12 -5.18 -25.18
CA ILE A 413 -5.51 -4.16 -24.22
C ILE A 413 -4.27 -3.39 -23.84
N ASP A 414 -4.12 -2.20 -24.40
CA ASP A 414 -2.99 -1.32 -24.09
C ASP A 414 -3.48 0.03 -23.54
N ASP A 415 -2.68 0.63 -22.66
CA ASP A 415 -2.79 2.02 -22.22
C ASP A 415 -4.16 2.37 -21.60
N LYS A 416 -4.69 1.49 -20.76
CA LYS A 416 -5.97 1.70 -20.04
C LYS A 416 -5.79 2.07 -18.56
N PHE A 417 -4.62 2.57 -18.19
CA PHE A 417 -4.35 3.11 -16.84
C PHE A 417 -5.43 4.11 -16.39
N ALA A 418 -5.87 5.01 -17.27
CA ALA A 418 -6.86 6.03 -16.91
C ALA A 418 -8.22 5.42 -16.50
N GLU A 419 -8.64 4.31 -17.10
CA GLU A 419 -9.89 3.61 -16.71
C GLU A 419 -9.73 2.94 -15.35
N ILE A 420 -8.59 2.28 -15.11
CA ILE A 420 -8.25 1.67 -13.81
C ILE A 420 -8.18 2.73 -12.71
N TRP A 421 -7.48 3.84 -12.95
CA TRP A 421 -7.41 4.96 -12.02
C TRP A 421 -8.79 5.57 -11.73
N THR A 422 -9.66 5.65 -12.73
CA THR A 422 -11.04 6.13 -12.54
C THR A 422 -11.83 5.20 -11.63
N ALA A 423 -11.76 3.89 -11.87
CA ALA A 423 -12.45 2.91 -11.02
C ALA A 423 -11.89 2.89 -9.59
N PHE A 424 -10.56 2.96 -9.45
CA PHE A 424 -9.87 3.03 -8.17
C PHE A 424 -10.31 4.26 -7.35
N THR A 425 -10.26 5.46 -7.94
CA THR A 425 -10.67 6.69 -7.24
C THR A 425 -12.18 6.75 -6.98
N ALA A 426 -13.01 6.12 -7.81
CA ALA A 426 -14.45 6.02 -7.58
C ALA A 426 -14.78 5.26 -6.27
N LEU A 427 -13.95 4.30 -5.84
CA LEU A 427 -14.14 3.55 -4.59
C LEU A 427 -14.29 4.46 -3.36
N LYS A 428 -13.70 5.66 -3.38
CA LYS A 428 -13.78 6.66 -2.32
C LYS A 428 -15.18 7.24 -2.14
N THR A 429 -15.91 7.41 -3.23
CA THR A 429 -17.19 8.14 -3.25
C THR A 429 -18.40 7.22 -3.36
N LEU A 430 -18.20 6.01 -3.90
CA LEU A 430 -19.26 5.03 -4.04
C LEU A 430 -19.63 4.42 -2.67
N PRO A 431 -20.93 4.20 -2.40
CA PRO A 431 -21.41 3.55 -1.18
C PRO A 431 -21.24 2.03 -1.30
N VAL A 432 -19.98 1.60 -1.35
CA VAL A 432 -19.57 0.21 -1.44
C VAL A 432 -18.77 -0.18 -0.19
N HIS A 433 -18.70 -1.47 0.05
CA HIS A 433 -18.09 -2.08 1.24
C HIS A 433 -17.23 -3.27 0.80
N PHE A 434 -16.32 -3.71 1.67
CA PHE A 434 -15.46 -4.88 1.43
C PHE A 434 -14.70 -4.81 0.09
N ARG A 435 -14.14 -3.64 -0.21
CA ARG A 435 -13.50 -3.33 -1.49
C ARG A 435 -12.42 -4.35 -1.84
N ASN A 436 -12.59 -4.97 -3.00
CA ASN A 436 -11.72 -6.01 -3.53
C ASN A 436 -11.62 -5.86 -5.06
N ILE A 437 -10.72 -6.60 -5.69
CA ILE A 437 -10.46 -6.44 -7.12
C ILE A 437 -11.67 -6.78 -8.02
N GLY A 438 -12.51 -7.74 -7.62
CA GLY A 438 -13.74 -8.07 -8.35
C GLY A 438 -14.70 -6.89 -8.40
N LEU A 439 -14.85 -6.15 -7.29
CA LEU A 439 -15.62 -4.91 -7.25
C LEU A 439 -15.02 -3.82 -8.16
N LEU A 440 -13.70 -3.67 -8.16
CA LEU A 440 -13.01 -2.70 -9.01
C LEU A 440 -13.33 -2.95 -10.49
N TYR A 441 -13.30 -4.22 -10.94
CA TYR A 441 -13.70 -4.58 -12.31
C TYR A 441 -15.17 -4.31 -12.59
N LYS A 442 -16.08 -4.60 -11.65
CA LYS A 442 -17.50 -4.23 -11.80
C LYS A 442 -17.67 -2.72 -12.01
N ILE A 443 -16.93 -1.90 -11.26
CA ILE A 443 -16.98 -0.44 -11.38
C ILE A 443 -16.39 0.01 -12.72
N GLN A 444 -15.22 -0.50 -13.11
CA GLN A 444 -14.61 -0.18 -14.40
C GLN A 444 -15.57 -0.49 -15.56
N ALA A 445 -16.26 -1.63 -15.53
CA ALA A 445 -17.22 -2.02 -16.57
C ALA A 445 -18.45 -1.08 -16.67
N THR A 446 -18.72 -0.26 -15.65
CA THR A 446 -19.78 0.76 -15.68
C THR A 446 -19.35 2.12 -16.23
N ILE A 447 -18.08 2.28 -16.59
CA ILE A 447 -17.59 3.47 -17.30
C ILE A 447 -18.26 3.54 -18.67
N THR A 448 -18.69 4.74 -19.05
CA THR A 448 -19.31 4.98 -20.36
C THR A 448 -18.30 4.72 -21.47
N GLY A 449 -18.54 3.67 -22.26
CA GLY A 449 -17.60 3.25 -23.32
C GLY A 449 -16.37 2.51 -22.80
N ALA A 450 -16.46 1.90 -21.62
CA ALA A 450 -15.39 1.11 -21.00
C ALA A 450 -14.74 0.12 -21.99
N THR A 451 -13.42 0.00 -21.91
CA THR A 451 -12.69 -1.06 -22.59
C THR A 451 -13.03 -2.40 -21.94
N ASN A 452 -13.25 -3.44 -22.75
CA ASN A 452 -13.45 -4.78 -22.21
C ASN A 452 -12.10 -5.36 -21.76
N ILE A 453 -11.86 -5.35 -20.46
CA ILE A 453 -10.62 -5.85 -19.83
C ILE A 453 -10.69 -7.34 -19.42
N SER A 454 -11.74 -8.06 -19.85
CA SER A 454 -12.00 -9.41 -19.32
C SER A 454 -10.93 -10.44 -19.63
N SER A 455 -10.23 -10.30 -20.75
CA SER A 455 -9.15 -11.23 -21.11
C SER A 455 -7.95 -11.12 -20.16
N ALA A 456 -7.59 -9.90 -19.74
CA ALA A 456 -6.46 -9.65 -18.85
C ALA A 456 -6.69 -10.31 -17.48
N TYR A 457 -7.78 -9.96 -16.80
CA TYR A 457 -8.05 -10.54 -15.48
C TYR A 457 -8.38 -12.05 -15.55
N ALA A 458 -8.99 -12.54 -16.65
CA ALA A 458 -9.25 -13.97 -16.81
C ALA A 458 -7.95 -14.79 -17.00
N GLY A 459 -6.90 -14.20 -17.59
CA GLY A 459 -5.56 -14.80 -17.67
C GLY A 459 -4.97 -15.11 -16.29
N GLU A 460 -5.38 -14.36 -15.27
CA GLU A 460 -5.01 -14.53 -13.86
C GLU A 460 -6.06 -15.27 -13.03
N LEU A 461 -7.06 -15.89 -13.69
CA LEU A 461 -8.20 -16.58 -13.05
C LEU A 461 -8.95 -15.69 -12.06
N GLN A 462 -9.00 -14.38 -12.31
CA GLN A 462 -9.83 -13.43 -11.58
C GLN A 462 -11.23 -13.37 -12.17
N VAL A 463 -12.18 -12.86 -11.38
CA VAL A 463 -13.57 -12.67 -11.79
C VAL A 463 -14.07 -11.29 -11.39
N ALA A 464 -14.91 -10.69 -12.25
CA ALA A 464 -15.52 -9.38 -12.03
C ALA A 464 -16.86 -9.50 -11.28
N ASP A 465 -16.86 -10.17 -10.12
CA ASP A 465 -18.05 -10.35 -9.28
C ASP A 465 -17.69 -10.40 -7.78
N LEU A 466 -18.72 -10.50 -6.92
CA LEU A 466 -18.59 -10.60 -5.47
C LEU A 466 -18.90 -12.01 -4.94
N SER A 467 -18.95 -13.02 -5.81
CA SER A 467 -19.38 -14.39 -5.44
C SER A 467 -18.37 -15.10 -4.52
N GLY A 468 -17.08 -14.81 -4.69
CA GLY A 468 -16.02 -15.36 -3.84
C GLY A 468 -15.83 -14.60 -2.53
N TYR A 469 -16.18 -13.32 -2.48
CA TYR A 469 -15.94 -12.47 -1.31
C TYR A 469 -16.99 -11.36 -1.19
N SER A 470 -17.64 -11.26 -0.03
CA SER A 470 -18.66 -10.25 0.32
C SER A 470 -19.89 -10.25 -0.59
N SER A 471 -20.43 -11.43 -0.91
CA SER A 471 -21.62 -11.54 -1.76
C SER A 471 -22.81 -10.80 -1.13
N PRO A 472 -23.45 -9.85 -1.84
CA PRO A 472 -24.62 -9.18 -1.32
C PRO A 472 -25.79 -10.17 -1.20
N ASN A 473 -26.70 -9.94 -0.25
CA ASN A 473 -27.89 -10.78 -0.12
C ASN A 473 -28.85 -10.55 -1.32
N ALA A 474 -29.01 -11.55 -2.17
CA ALA A 474 -29.95 -11.53 -3.30
C ALA A 474 -31.42 -11.70 -2.87
N GLY A 475 -31.68 -12.11 -1.62
CA GLY A 475 -32.99 -12.49 -1.13
C GLY A 475 -33.54 -13.78 -1.75
N GLY A 476 -34.77 -14.16 -1.38
CA GLY A 476 -35.43 -15.36 -1.90
C GLY A 476 -35.04 -16.64 -1.18
N SER A 477 -35.02 -17.76 -1.92
CA SER A 477 -34.73 -19.11 -1.41
C SER A 477 -33.64 -19.74 -2.26
N CYS A 478 -32.63 -20.30 -1.60
CA CYS A 478 -31.45 -20.91 -2.20
C CYS A 478 -30.97 -22.11 -1.35
N THR A 479 -30.12 -22.94 -1.92
CA THR A 479 -29.48 -24.04 -1.19
C THR A 479 -28.02 -24.12 -1.65
N PRO A 480 -27.14 -23.24 -1.14
CA PRO A 480 -25.74 -23.21 -1.55
C PRO A 480 -25.02 -24.50 -1.16
N SER A 481 -23.90 -24.77 -1.82
CA SER A 481 -23.07 -25.96 -1.62
C SER A 481 -21.61 -25.55 -1.54
N ILE A 482 -20.90 -25.97 -0.50
CA ILE A 482 -19.47 -25.65 -0.32
C ILE A 482 -18.63 -26.84 -0.78
N THR A 483 -17.58 -26.59 -1.56
CA THR A 483 -16.62 -27.63 -1.97
C THR A 483 -15.54 -27.85 -0.90
N SER A 484 -15.11 -29.09 -0.70
CA SER A 484 -13.91 -29.34 0.12
C SER A 484 -12.66 -29.08 -0.71
N SER A 485 -11.75 -28.23 -0.22
CA SER A 485 -10.33 -28.31 -0.55
C SER A 485 -9.59 -29.15 0.50
N ALA A 486 -8.41 -29.68 0.16
CA ALA A 486 -7.58 -30.41 1.11
C ALA A 486 -7.38 -29.58 2.40
N ALA A 487 -7.70 -30.21 3.53
CA ALA A 487 -7.73 -29.70 4.91
C ALA A 487 -7.16 -28.29 5.14
N ILE A 488 -8.04 -27.36 5.54
CA ILE A 488 -7.62 -26.26 6.41
C ILE A 488 -7.20 -26.92 7.72
N ASN A 489 -5.90 -26.93 8.01
CA ASN A 489 -5.47 -27.20 9.37
C ASN A 489 -6.09 -26.09 10.24
N SER A 490 -6.88 -26.49 11.24
CA SER A 490 -7.48 -25.60 12.25
C SER A 490 -6.60 -24.39 12.52
N PRO A 491 -7.14 -23.15 12.54
CA PRO A 491 -6.34 -21.99 12.93
C PRO A 491 -5.73 -22.32 14.29
N ASN A 492 -4.40 -22.50 14.33
CA ASN A 492 -3.71 -22.52 15.60
C ASN A 492 -3.94 -21.11 16.14
N THR A 493 -4.68 -20.99 17.24
CA THR A 493 -5.20 -19.72 17.78
C THR A 493 -4.12 -18.70 18.16
N ASN A 494 -2.85 -19.05 17.99
CA ASN A 494 -1.67 -18.27 18.34
C ASN A 494 -0.65 -18.13 17.20
N ASP A 495 -0.97 -18.62 15.99
CA ASP A 495 -0.08 -18.55 14.83
C ASP A 495 -0.77 -17.78 13.69
N PRO A 496 -0.30 -16.56 13.36
CA PRO A 496 -0.81 -15.78 12.23
C PRO A 496 -0.37 -16.33 10.88
N SER A 497 0.36 -17.46 10.81
CA SER A 497 0.62 -18.16 9.55
C SER A 497 -0.67 -18.84 9.04
N TRP A 498 -1.38 -18.07 8.23
CA TRP A 498 -2.60 -18.42 7.49
C TRP A 498 -2.56 -19.83 6.88
N PRO A 499 -3.70 -20.54 6.81
CA PRO A 499 -3.74 -21.86 6.17
C PRO A 499 -3.30 -21.75 4.71
N ASN A 500 -2.34 -22.60 4.34
CA ASN A 500 -1.81 -22.74 2.98
C ASN A 500 -2.93 -22.97 1.94
N ASN A 501 -2.71 -22.42 0.74
CA ASN A 501 -3.28 -22.81 -0.55
C ASN A 501 -4.81 -22.85 -0.68
N GLY A 502 -5.41 -21.82 -1.31
CA GLY A 502 -6.73 -21.88 -1.98
C GLY A 502 -7.95 -22.21 -1.10
N ALA A 503 -7.76 -22.55 0.17
CA ALA A 503 -8.80 -23.10 1.02
C ALA A 503 -9.78 -22.03 1.51
N LEU A 504 -9.31 -20.79 1.68
CA LEU A 504 -10.19 -19.64 1.93
C LEU A 504 -11.21 -19.47 0.81
N PHE A 505 -10.78 -19.60 -0.45
CA PHE A 505 -11.66 -19.45 -1.60
C PHE A 505 -12.56 -20.68 -1.80
N LEU A 506 -12.01 -21.90 -1.72
CA LEU A 506 -12.72 -23.12 -2.11
C LEU A 506 -13.68 -23.67 -1.05
N SER A 507 -13.42 -23.41 0.24
CA SER A 507 -14.15 -23.99 1.37
C SER A 507 -14.92 -22.96 2.20
N THR A 508 -15.13 -21.77 1.65
CA THR A 508 -15.83 -20.68 2.32
C THR A 508 -16.86 -20.05 1.40
N ASP A 509 -18.07 -19.87 1.91
CA ASP A 509 -19.02 -18.91 1.34
C ASP A 509 -19.05 -17.65 2.21
N SER A 510 -19.21 -16.49 1.57
CA SER A 510 -19.17 -15.20 2.24
C SER A 510 -20.38 -14.33 1.91
N TYR A 511 -20.85 -13.56 2.88
CA TYR A 511 -22.04 -12.73 2.74
C TYR A 511 -21.81 -11.34 3.31
N ASP A 512 -22.19 -10.30 2.57
CA ASP A 512 -22.40 -8.95 3.11
C ASP A 512 -23.80 -8.87 3.74
N TYR A 513 -23.82 -8.77 5.07
CA TYR A 513 -25.02 -8.63 5.87
C TYR A 513 -25.13 -7.23 6.48
N VAL A 514 -26.24 -6.56 6.17
CA VAL A 514 -26.56 -5.25 6.74
C VAL A 514 -27.45 -5.41 7.98
N SER A 515 -26.94 -4.98 9.13
CA SER A 515 -27.66 -4.93 10.39
C SER A 515 -28.26 -3.54 10.61
N SER A 516 -29.51 -3.48 11.09
CA SER A 516 -30.12 -2.24 11.63
C SER A 516 -29.81 -2.01 13.11
N GLY A 517 -29.07 -2.93 13.73
CA GLY A 517 -28.74 -2.94 15.16
C GLY A 517 -29.70 -3.80 15.99
N GLY A 518 -29.22 -4.27 17.13
CA GLY A 518 -29.96 -5.09 18.08
C GLY A 518 -29.56 -6.57 18.05
N SER A 519 -30.39 -7.41 18.68
CA SER A 519 -30.17 -8.85 18.73
C SER A 519 -30.49 -9.48 17.37
N THR A 520 -29.53 -10.22 16.83
CA THR A 520 -29.69 -11.00 15.60
C THR A 520 -29.39 -12.47 15.89
N THR A 521 -30.30 -13.34 15.46
CA THR A 521 -30.11 -14.79 15.51
C THR A 521 -29.80 -15.32 14.12
N PHE A 522 -28.61 -15.89 13.96
CA PHE A 522 -28.19 -16.62 12.78
C PHE A 522 -28.48 -18.09 12.96
N THR A 523 -29.16 -18.70 11.99
CA THR A 523 -29.36 -20.15 11.95
C THR A 523 -28.75 -20.71 10.68
N LEU A 524 -27.85 -21.68 10.82
CA LEU A 524 -27.25 -22.41 9.72
C LEU A 524 -27.71 -23.87 9.80
N GLN A 525 -28.48 -24.30 8.80
CA GLN A 525 -28.95 -25.68 8.69
C GLN A 525 -28.27 -26.34 7.50
N TYR A 526 -27.63 -27.49 7.68
CA TYR A 526 -26.86 -28.13 6.60
C TYR A 526 -27.01 -29.64 6.56
N THR A 527 -26.79 -30.22 5.38
CA THR A 527 -26.87 -31.65 5.11
C THR A 527 -25.72 -32.11 4.22
N PRO A 528 -25.10 -33.28 4.49
CA PRO A 528 -25.42 -34.21 5.59
C PRO A 528 -24.98 -33.69 6.96
N ALA A 529 -25.62 -34.16 8.03
CA ALA A 529 -25.18 -33.91 9.41
C ALA A 529 -23.81 -34.55 9.68
N GLY A 530 -23.06 -34.05 10.67
CA GLY A 530 -21.69 -34.50 10.98
C GLY A 530 -20.60 -33.88 10.10
N LYS A 531 -20.97 -32.88 9.29
CA LYS A 531 -20.02 -32.00 8.60
C LYS A 531 -19.67 -30.82 9.51
N ASP A 532 -18.40 -30.42 9.48
CA ASP A 532 -17.78 -29.39 10.31
C ASP A 532 -17.95 -28.04 9.60
N LEU A 533 -19.10 -27.39 9.81
CA LEU A 533 -19.41 -26.10 9.23
C LEU A 533 -19.41 -25.04 10.31
N ASP A 534 -18.49 -24.11 10.21
CA ASP A 534 -18.41 -23.01 11.16
C ASP A 534 -19.01 -21.73 10.59
N ILE A 535 -19.64 -20.96 11.46
CA ILE A 535 -20.10 -19.59 11.14
C ILE A 535 -19.23 -18.59 11.86
N HIS A 536 -18.68 -17.64 11.11
CA HIS A 536 -17.92 -16.51 11.63
C HIS A 536 -18.58 -15.20 11.22
N ILE A 537 -18.64 -14.24 12.15
CA ILE A 537 -19.24 -12.93 11.92
C ILE A 537 -18.22 -11.86 12.25
N TYR A 538 -17.97 -11.01 11.27
CA TYR A 538 -17.00 -9.92 11.35
C TYR A 538 -17.64 -8.59 11.02
N ARG A 539 -17.15 -7.50 11.62
CA ARG A 539 -17.44 -6.14 11.15
C ARG A 539 -16.66 -5.85 9.89
N GLU A 540 -17.01 -4.78 9.18
CA GLU A 540 -16.27 -4.34 7.99
C GLU A 540 -14.78 -4.13 8.28
N GLU A 541 -14.42 -3.48 9.39
CA GLU A 541 -13.04 -3.16 9.77
C GLU A 541 -12.21 -4.32 10.34
N HIS A 542 -12.72 -5.55 10.31
CA HIS A 542 -12.05 -6.70 10.91
C HIS A 542 -10.76 -7.09 10.19
N ILE A 543 -9.89 -7.80 10.92
CA ILE A 543 -8.83 -8.61 10.34
C ILE A 543 -9.36 -10.04 10.24
N LEU A 544 -9.40 -10.55 9.02
CA LEU A 544 -9.94 -11.87 8.72
C LEU A 544 -9.17 -12.96 9.49
N PHE A 545 -9.90 -13.89 10.12
CA PHE A 545 -9.43 -14.93 11.06
C PHE A 545 -8.71 -14.46 12.33
N TYR A 546 -8.63 -13.16 12.58
CA TYR A 546 -8.16 -12.67 13.87
C TYR A 546 -9.31 -12.65 14.87
N THR A 547 -9.27 -13.55 15.86
CA THR A 547 -10.36 -13.75 16.83
C THR A 547 -10.68 -12.50 17.64
N ALA A 548 -9.70 -11.62 17.87
CA ALA A 548 -9.90 -10.36 18.60
C ALA A 548 -10.77 -9.35 17.84
N THR A 549 -10.88 -9.46 16.51
CA THR A 549 -11.74 -8.59 15.68
C THR A 549 -13.03 -9.27 15.25
N MET A 550 -13.28 -10.49 15.72
CA MET A 550 -14.49 -11.26 15.43
C MET A 550 -15.63 -10.84 16.37
N VAL A 551 -16.83 -10.68 15.82
CA VAL A 551 -18.01 -10.27 16.59
C VAL A 551 -18.62 -11.46 17.30
N ALA A 552 -18.75 -12.56 16.59
CA ALA A 552 -19.27 -13.82 17.11
C ALA A 552 -18.88 -14.96 16.17
N ALA A 553 -18.77 -16.17 16.71
CA ALA A 553 -18.67 -17.39 15.93
C ALA A 553 -19.30 -18.55 16.67
N ASP A 554 -19.67 -19.58 15.93
CA ASP A 554 -19.94 -20.92 16.44
C ASP A 554 -18.96 -21.86 15.71
N ILE A 555 -17.99 -22.38 16.46
CA ILE A 555 -16.87 -23.19 15.97
C ILE A 555 -17.01 -24.57 16.60
N ARG A 556 -17.35 -25.59 15.81
CA ARG A 556 -17.66 -26.92 16.33
C ARG A 556 -16.87 -27.98 15.61
N SER A 557 -16.19 -28.84 16.37
CA SER A 557 -15.62 -30.05 15.78
C SER A 557 -16.71 -30.96 15.20
N SER A 558 -16.42 -31.67 14.11
CA SER A 558 -17.30 -32.69 13.49
C SER A 558 -18.07 -33.65 14.42
N THR A 559 -17.61 -33.91 15.66
CA THR A 559 -18.31 -34.76 16.65
C THR A 559 -19.46 -34.07 17.39
N GLN A 560 -19.53 -32.73 17.33
CA GLN A 560 -20.56 -31.90 17.96
C GLN A 560 -21.65 -31.49 16.95
N GLU A 561 -21.48 -31.88 15.69
CA GLU A 561 -22.24 -31.39 14.56
C GLU A 561 -23.50 -32.23 14.32
N ASN A 562 -24.66 -31.58 14.40
CA ASN A 562 -25.97 -32.21 14.22
C ASN A 562 -26.72 -31.70 12.98
N GLY A 563 -26.06 -30.94 12.11
CA GLY A 563 -26.68 -30.30 10.94
C GLY A 563 -27.37 -28.98 11.24
N ASN A 564 -27.22 -28.42 12.45
CA ASN A 564 -27.90 -27.18 12.84
C ASN A 564 -27.08 -26.34 13.84
N ILE A 565 -26.83 -25.10 13.46
CA ILE A 565 -26.19 -24.06 14.29
C ILE A 565 -27.19 -22.92 14.51
N SER A 566 -27.19 -22.39 15.73
CA SER A 566 -28.01 -21.24 16.12
C SER A 566 -27.18 -20.30 16.98
N LEU A 567 -26.72 -19.20 16.39
CA LEU A 567 -25.85 -18.20 17.02
C LEU A 567 -26.65 -16.90 17.21
N SER A 568 -26.84 -16.47 18.46
CA SER A 568 -27.45 -15.18 18.76
C SER A 568 -26.41 -14.20 19.26
N THR A 569 -26.36 -13.02 18.66
CA THR A 569 -25.43 -11.96 19.05
C THR A 569 -26.09 -10.59 18.91
N SER A 570 -25.60 -9.60 19.67
CA SER A 570 -26.05 -8.21 19.51
C SER A 570 -25.14 -7.49 18.52
N LEU A 571 -25.70 -7.05 17.41
CA LEU A 571 -25.00 -6.30 16.38
C LEU A 571 -25.29 -4.80 16.55
N ALA A 572 -24.32 -3.96 16.24
CA ALA A 572 -24.60 -2.55 15.98
C ALA A 572 -25.24 -2.42 14.59
N ALA A 573 -25.72 -1.23 14.25
CA ALA A 573 -26.06 -0.92 12.87
C ALA A 573 -24.76 -0.89 12.04
N GLY A 574 -24.78 -1.45 10.83
CA GLY A 574 -23.61 -1.49 9.93
C GLY A 574 -23.52 -2.75 9.08
N HIS A 575 -22.44 -2.85 8.31
CA HIS A 575 -22.11 -3.99 7.46
C HIS A 575 -21.29 -5.03 8.21
N TYR A 576 -21.57 -6.30 7.91
CA TYR A 576 -20.93 -7.46 8.51
C TYR A 576 -20.60 -8.50 7.46
N LEU A 577 -19.38 -9.04 7.52
CA LEU A 577 -18.99 -10.19 6.73
C LEU A 577 -19.38 -11.44 7.51
N ILE A 578 -20.29 -12.24 6.95
CA ILE A 578 -20.60 -13.56 7.47
C ILE A 578 -19.88 -14.59 6.62
N LEU A 579 -19.10 -15.44 7.25
CA LEU A 579 -18.40 -16.54 6.58
C LEU A 579 -18.92 -17.87 7.06
N ILE A 580 -19.20 -18.76 6.11
CA ILE A 580 -19.54 -20.16 6.35
C ILE A 580 -18.36 -20.99 5.86
N HIS A 581 -17.65 -21.64 6.77
CA HIS A 581 -16.44 -22.39 6.48
C HIS A 581 -16.67 -23.89 6.62
N TYR A 582 -16.01 -24.70 5.79
CA TYR A 582 -16.07 -26.16 5.86
C TYR A 582 -14.69 -26.78 6.13
N TYR A 583 -14.45 -27.30 7.35
CA TYR A 583 -13.12 -27.78 7.78
C TYR A 583 -12.80 -29.25 7.44
N ASN A 584 -13.80 -30.13 7.31
CA ASN A 584 -13.55 -31.58 7.22
C ASN A 584 -13.59 -32.13 5.78
N GLY A 585 -12.43 -32.15 5.12
CA GLY A 585 -12.25 -32.39 3.68
C GLY A 585 -12.29 -33.83 3.15
N SER A 586 -13.23 -34.68 3.57
CA SER A 586 -13.55 -35.90 2.80
C SER A 586 -15.06 -36.21 2.75
N GLY A 587 -15.57 -36.53 1.56
CA GLY A 587 -16.98 -36.89 1.32
C GLY A 587 -17.78 -35.84 0.54
N ALA A 588 -19.10 -36.03 0.45
CA ALA A 588 -19.99 -35.14 -0.30
C ALA A 588 -19.96 -33.69 0.24
N SER A 589 -19.99 -32.73 -0.68
CA SER A 589 -20.16 -31.30 -0.38
C SER A 589 -21.42 -31.06 0.45
N PRO A 590 -21.31 -30.37 1.60
CA PRO A 590 -22.47 -29.99 2.38
C PRO A 590 -23.28 -28.95 1.60
N THR A 591 -24.60 -29.11 1.62
CA THR A 591 -25.52 -28.03 1.26
C THR A 591 -26.08 -27.39 2.52
N TYR A 592 -26.39 -26.10 2.49
CA TYR A 592 -26.89 -25.41 3.67
C TYR A 592 -27.96 -24.37 3.39
N THR A 593 -28.55 -23.86 4.46
CA THR A 593 -29.46 -22.73 4.49
C THR A 593 -29.05 -21.83 5.65
N LEU A 594 -28.63 -20.62 5.33
CA LEU A 594 -28.32 -19.57 6.30
C LEU A 594 -29.53 -18.65 6.45
N ARG A 595 -29.91 -18.33 7.69
CA ARG A 595 -30.94 -17.33 7.98
C ARG A 595 -30.45 -16.34 9.03
N ALA A 596 -30.85 -15.08 8.90
CA ALA A 596 -30.74 -14.06 9.93
C ALA A 596 -32.16 -13.65 10.35
N ASN A 597 -32.49 -13.79 11.64
CA ASN A 597 -33.83 -13.52 12.18
C ASN A 597 -34.95 -14.24 11.40
N GLY A 598 -34.69 -15.48 10.98
CA GLY A 598 -35.61 -16.31 10.20
C GLY A 598 -35.66 -15.98 8.69
N VAL A 599 -35.11 -14.85 8.26
CA VAL A 599 -35.01 -14.46 6.85
C VAL A 599 -33.80 -15.15 6.23
N GLN A 600 -34.01 -15.87 5.14
CA GLN A 600 -32.96 -16.58 4.44
C GLN A 600 -32.00 -15.61 3.74
N LEU A 601 -30.70 -15.87 3.87
CA LEU A 601 -29.63 -15.17 3.18
C LEU A 601 -29.22 -16.00 1.96
N CYS A 602 -29.16 -15.36 0.80
CA CYS A 602 -28.76 -15.99 -0.46
C CYS A 602 -27.65 -15.20 -1.13
N PRO A 603 -26.59 -15.88 -1.61
CA PRO A 603 -25.47 -15.19 -2.23
C PRO A 603 -25.91 -14.57 -3.57
N GLY A 604 -25.61 -13.29 -3.76
CA GLY A 604 -25.74 -12.57 -5.03
C GLY A 604 -24.38 -12.40 -5.72
N SER A 605 -24.40 -12.14 -7.03
CA SER A 605 -23.19 -11.96 -7.86
C SER A 605 -22.81 -10.50 -8.08
#